data_AF-A0A6H5JP30-F1
#
_entry.id   AF-A0A6H5JP30-F1
#
_cell.length_a   1.000
_cell.length_b   1.000
_cell.length_c   1.000
_cell.angle_alpha   90.00
_cell.angle_beta   90.00
_cell.angle_gamma   90.00
#
_symmetry.space_group_name_H-M   'P 1'
#
loop_
_entity.id
_entity.type
_entity.pdbx_description
1 polymer ?
#
loop_
_entity_poly.entity_id
_entity_poly.type
_entity_poly.pdbx_seq_one_letter_code
_entity_poly.pdbx_strand_id
1 'polypeptide(L)'
;MVLTRSMAKPGPRAMQKLKRVLRYLKGTISIGVRYGEDAEDGNVITAFVDSDFAGDLDKGYSTTEVVLYFANGPVEWTSCKQTVVATSSVKAEFVALSKGCNIIKYFRHLLDTINQTQEEATVVWEDHSGALK
;
A
#
# COMPACT_ATOMS: atom_id res chain seq x y z
N MET A 1 8.61 4.64 2.60
CA MET A 1 9.61 5.00 1.56
C MET A 1 10.86 5.82 1.99
N VAL A 2 11.13 6.10 3.28
CA VAL A 2 12.27 6.97 3.68
C VAL A 2 13.64 6.27 3.61
N LEU A 3 13.69 4.97 3.90
CA LEU A 3 14.94 4.19 3.84
C LEU A 3 15.38 3.91 2.40
N THR A 4 14.43 3.59 1.51
CA THR A 4 14.71 3.28 0.10
C THR A 4 15.29 4.48 -0.65
N ARG A 5 14.87 5.71 -0.30
CA ARG A 5 15.41 6.95 -0.87
C ARG A 5 16.89 7.22 -0.51
N SER A 6 17.38 6.63 0.59
CA SER A 6 18.74 6.87 1.11
C SER A 6 19.70 5.69 0.91
N MET A 7 19.38 4.71 0.04
CA MET A 7 20.19 3.49 -0.11
C MET A 7 21.56 3.73 -0.70
N ALA A 8 21.69 4.68 -1.66
CA ALA A 8 22.97 4.93 -2.32
C ALA A 8 24.02 5.55 -1.39
N LYS A 9 23.59 6.37 -0.42
CA LYS A 9 24.48 6.99 0.58
C LYS A 9 23.72 7.23 1.89
N PRO A 10 23.57 6.20 2.75
CA PRO A 10 22.76 6.32 3.96
C PRO A 10 23.47 7.18 5.01
N GLY A 11 22.86 8.30 5.39
CA GLY A 11 23.31 9.11 6.53
C GLY A 11 23.05 8.45 7.88
N PRO A 12 23.58 8.99 8.99
CA PRO A 12 23.44 8.40 10.33
C PRO A 12 21.99 8.11 10.76
N ARG A 13 21.06 9.02 10.43
CA ARG A 13 19.61 8.87 10.71
C ARG A 13 18.98 7.70 9.93
N ALA A 14 19.35 7.53 8.67
CA ALA A 14 18.89 6.41 7.85
C ALA A 14 19.42 5.07 8.40
N MET A 15 20.69 5.05 8.81
CA MET A 15 21.31 3.87 9.43
C MET A 15 20.62 3.47 10.76
N GLN A 16 20.23 4.44 11.59
CA GLN A 16 19.49 4.18 12.82
C GLN A 16 18.10 3.55 12.53
N LYS A 17 17.37 4.09 11.55
CA LYS A 17 16.09 3.54 11.10
C LYS A 17 16.26 2.11 10.56
N LEU A 18 17.29 1.85 9.77
CA LEU A 18 17.60 0.51 9.26
C LEU A 18 17.86 -0.47 10.42
N LYS A 19 18.70 -0.10 11.39
CA LYS A 19 18.95 -0.93 12.58
C LYS A 19 17.68 -1.22 13.38
N ARG A 20 16.72 -0.29 13.44
CA ARG A 20 15.40 -0.53 14.06
C ARG A 20 14.62 -1.59 13.30
N VAL A 21 14.56 -1.51 11.97
CA VAL A 21 13.90 -2.54 11.13
C VAL A 21 14.54 -3.91 11.33
N LEU A 22 15.88 -4.00 11.29
CA LEU A 22 16.58 -5.27 11.48
C LEU A 22 16.34 -5.89 12.87
N ARG A 23 16.29 -5.06 13.93
CA ARG A 23 15.94 -5.54 15.29
C ARG A 23 14.50 -6.02 15.38
N TYR A 24 13.57 -5.34 14.72
CA TYR A 24 12.18 -5.79 14.65
C TYR A 24 12.10 -7.16 13.99
N LEU A 25 12.68 -7.32 12.79
CA LEU A 25 12.71 -8.59 12.07
C LEU A 25 13.34 -9.73 12.89
N LYS A 26 14.43 -9.45 13.61
CA LYS A 26 15.07 -10.42 14.51
C LYS A 26 14.15 -10.83 15.66
N GLY A 27 13.42 -9.87 16.23
CA GLY A 27 12.50 -10.10 17.36
C GLY A 27 11.19 -10.78 16.95
N THR A 28 10.78 -10.67 15.70
CA THR A 28 9.50 -11.20 15.18
C THR A 28 9.69 -12.37 14.23
N ILE A 29 10.83 -13.07 14.29
CA ILE A 29 11.13 -14.18 13.36
C ILE A 29 10.12 -15.34 13.45
N SER A 30 9.48 -15.51 14.60
CA SER A 30 8.45 -16.52 14.84
C SER A 30 7.02 -16.02 14.54
N ILE A 31 6.86 -14.75 14.15
CA ILE A 31 5.56 -14.13 13.87
C ILE A 31 5.39 -14.07 12.35
N GLY A 32 4.22 -14.45 11.86
CA GLY A 32 3.89 -14.42 10.44
C GLY A 32 2.44 -14.00 10.21
N VAL A 33 2.14 -13.69 8.95
CA VAL A 33 0.76 -13.50 8.48
C VAL A 33 0.14 -14.88 8.30
N ARG A 34 -1.06 -15.07 8.85
CA ARG A 34 -1.83 -16.30 8.70
C ARG A 34 -3.03 -16.03 7.80
N TYR A 35 -3.19 -16.86 6.78
CA TYR A 35 -4.30 -16.80 5.83
C TYR A 35 -5.33 -17.90 6.13
N GLY A 36 -6.60 -17.63 5.83
CA GLY A 36 -7.64 -18.66 5.77
C GLY A 36 -8.30 -19.07 7.10
N GLU A 37 -8.07 -18.34 8.19
CA GLU A 37 -8.93 -18.45 9.39
C GLU A 37 -10.09 -17.45 9.30
N ASP A 38 -11.32 -17.96 9.43
CA ASP A 38 -12.58 -17.21 9.57
C ASP A 38 -12.66 -15.95 8.70
N ALA A 39 -12.38 -16.06 7.40
CA ALA A 39 -12.69 -14.99 6.47
C ALA A 39 -14.22 -14.89 6.35
N GLU A 40 -14.83 -14.11 7.24
CA GLU A 40 -16.29 -13.90 7.31
C GLU A 40 -16.88 -13.49 5.95
N ASP A 41 -16.10 -12.77 5.15
CA ASP A 41 -16.49 -12.27 3.83
C ASP A 41 -16.20 -13.25 2.67
N GLY A 42 -15.75 -14.47 2.96
CA GLY A 42 -15.16 -15.35 1.95
C GLY A 42 -13.85 -14.75 1.41
N ASN A 43 -13.18 -15.43 0.49
CA ASN A 43 -11.91 -14.97 -0.08
C ASN A 43 -12.10 -13.77 -1.03
N VAL A 44 -12.61 -12.66 -0.49
CA VAL A 44 -12.91 -11.41 -1.21
C VAL A 44 -11.75 -10.45 -1.02
N ILE A 45 -11.40 -9.77 -2.09
CA ILE A 45 -10.36 -8.73 -2.07
C ILE A 45 -10.89 -7.47 -1.39
N THR A 46 -10.08 -6.89 -0.51
CA THR A 46 -10.27 -5.53 0.03
C THR A 46 -9.00 -4.72 -0.14
N ALA A 47 -9.11 -3.46 -0.54
CA ALA A 47 -7.95 -2.57 -0.70
C ALA A 47 -8.02 -1.39 0.25
N PHE A 48 -6.86 -0.96 0.72
CA PHE A 48 -6.65 0.28 1.46
C PHE A 48 -5.72 1.15 0.65
N VAL A 49 -6.10 2.40 0.44
CA VAL A 49 -5.33 3.38 -0.32
C VAL A 49 -5.15 4.62 0.55
N ASP A 50 -3.93 5.14 0.55
CA ASP A 50 -3.54 6.35 1.27
C ASP A 50 -2.60 7.20 0.41
N SER A 51 -2.63 8.51 0.62
CA SER A 51 -1.70 9.44 -0.01
C SER A 51 -1.15 10.47 0.99
N ASP A 52 0.18 10.53 1.06
CA ASP A 52 0.88 11.55 1.84
C ASP A 52 1.20 12.75 0.93
N PHE A 53 0.34 13.77 0.95
CA PHE A 53 0.50 14.99 0.15
C PHE A 53 1.74 15.78 0.55
N ALA A 54 2.60 16.07 -0.43
CA ALA A 54 3.82 16.88 -0.25
C ALA A 54 4.77 16.40 0.88
N GLY A 55 4.70 15.12 1.26
CA GLY A 55 5.59 14.53 2.28
C GLY A 55 7.07 14.53 1.91
N ASP A 56 7.41 14.75 0.62
CA ASP A 56 8.77 15.03 0.17
C ASP A 56 9.09 16.53 0.27
N LEU A 57 9.53 16.99 1.45
CA LEU A 57 9.81 18.41 1.73
C LEU A 57 10.81 19.07 0.75
N ASP A 58 11.70 18.29 0.13
CA ASP A 58 12.70 18.82 -0.80
C ASP A 58 12.11 19.13 -2.19
N LYS A 59 11.08 18.39 -2.60
CA LYS A 59 10.59 18.41 -4.00
C LYS A 59 9.06 18.48 -4.13
N GLY A 60 8.33 18.51 -3.03
CA GLY A 60 6.87 18.62 -2.96
C GLY A 60 6.10 17.40 -3.49
N TYR A 61 6.76 16.27 -3.73
CA TYR A 61 6.08 15.09 -4.25
C TYR A 61 5.32 14.35 -3.14
N SER A 62 4.11 13.91 -3.50
CA SER A 62 3.31 13.04 -2.66
C SER A 62 3.80 11.58 -2.72
N THR A 63 3.44 10.80 -1.72
CA THR A 63 3.65 9.35 -1.68
C THR A 63 2.31 8.64 -1.75
N THR A 64 2.16 7.66 -2.62
CA THR A 64 1.00 6.76 -2.66
C THR A 64 1.35 5.49 -1.90
N GLU A 65 0.45 5.09 -1.01
CA GLU A 65 0.50 3.81 -0.32
C GLU A 65 -0.76 3.01 -0.64
N VAL A 66 -0.59 1.73 -0.98
CA VAL A 66 -1.69 0.81 -1.25
C VAL A 66 -1.38 -0.51 -0.56
N VAL A 67 -2.38 -1.08 0.12
CA VAL A 67 -2.32 -2.44 0.68
C VAL A 67 -3.57 -3.20 0.26
N LEU A 68 -3.36 -4.34 -0.39
CA LEU A 68 -4.40 -5.27 -0.81
C LEU A 68 -4.47 -6.44 0.16
N TYR A 69 -5.66 -6.74 0.65
CA TYR A 69 -5.98 -7.86 1.52
C TYR A 69 -6.76 -8.93 0.76
N PHE A 70 -6.48 -10.18 1.09
CA PHE A 70 -7.19 -11.37 0.63
C PHE A 70 -7.03 -12.48 1.67
N ALA A 71 -8.09 -13.25 1.91
CA ALA A 71 -8.10 -14.34 2.91
C ALA A 71 -7.60 -13.89 4.31
N ASN A 72 -8.05 -12.71 4.75
CA ASN A 72 -7.72 -12.08 6.04
C ASN A 72 -6.23 -11.70 6.22
N GLY A 73 -5.46 -11.59 5.13
CA GLY A 73 -4.06 -11.16 5.19
C GLY A 73 -3.66 -10.24 4.02
N PRO A 74 -2.62 -9.40 4.20
CA PRO A 74 -2.11 -8.55 3.14
C PRO A 74 -1.33 -9.36 2.09
N VAL A 75 -1.77 -9.31 0.84
CA VAL A 75 -1.20 -10.09 -0.28
C VAL A 75 -0.36 -9.27 -1.25
N GLU A 76 -0.63 -7.97 -1.37
CA GLU A 76 0.13 -7.05 -2.23
C GLU A 76 0.18 -5.69 -1.55
N TRP A 77 1.34 -5.05 -1.52
CA TRP A 77 1.47 -3.69 -1.00
C TRP A 77 2.49 -2.89 -1.78
N THR A 78 2.26 -1.59 -1.88
CA THR A 78 3.23 -0.68 -2.49
C THR A 78 3.24 0.66 -1.76
N SER A 79 4.43 1.25 -1.65
CA SER A 79 4.65 2.61 -1.15
C SER A 79 5.58 3.27 -2.16
N CYS A 80 5.01 4.10 -3.04
CA CYS A 80 5.71 4.67 -4.18
C CYS A 80 5.54 6.19 -4.25
N LYS A 81 6.59 6.87 -4.71
CA LYS A 81 6.55 8.31 -4.96
C LYS A 81 5.69 8.58 -6.17
N GLN A 82 4.77 9.53 -6.08
CA GLN A 82 3.99 9.96 -7.23
C GLN A 82 4.92 10.58 -8.28
N THR A 83 4.71 10.23 -9.55
CA THR A 83 5.51 10.77 -10.67
C THR A 83 5.14 12.21 -10.99
N VAL A 84 3.92 12.62 -10.63
CA VAL A 84 3.39 13.97 -10.80
C VAL A 84 3.39 14.68 -9.45
N VAL A 85 3.76 15.96 -9.44
CA VAL A 85 3.58 16.83 -8.27
C VAL A 85 2.10 17.17 -8.19
N ALA A 86 1.41 16.61 -7.19
CA ALA A 86 0.02 16.97 -6.94
C ALA A 86 -0.07 18.44 -6.50
N THR A 87 -1.09 19.15 -6.98
CA THR A 87 -1.32 20.55 -6.58
C THR A 87 -2.28 20.68 -5.40
N SER A 88 -2.84 19.58 -4.91
CA SER A 88 -3.73 19.48 -3.74
C SER A 88 -3.73 18.06 -3.19
N SER A 89 -4.18 17.87 -1.94
CA SER A 89 -4.39 16.55 -1.34
C SER A 89 -5.32 15.69 -2.21
N VAL A 90 -6.46 16.25 -2.64
CA VAL A 90 -7.44 15.56 -3.50
C VAL A 90 -6.82 14.98 -4.78
N LYS A 91 -5.89 15.72 -5.42
CA LYS A 91 -5.20 15.20 -6.61
C LYS A 91 -4.20 14.09 -6.26
N ALA A 92 -3.54 14.18 -5.11
CA ALA A 92 -2.67 13.11 -4.64
C ALA A 92 -3.48 11.85 -4.34
N GLU A 93 -4.64 11.98 -3.71
CA GLU A 93 -5.55 10.87 -3.44
C GLU A 93 -6.05 10.24 -4.73
N PHE A 94 -6.49 11.04 -5.70
CA PHE A 94 -6.94 10.52 -6.98
C PHE A 94 -5.85 9.70 -7.70
N VAL A 95 -4.60 10.15 -7.64
CA VAL A 95 -3.45 9.39 -8.18
C VAL A 95 -3.24 8.09 -7.39
N ALA A 96 -3.38 8.12 -6.06
CA ALA A 96 -3.28 6.95 -5.22
C ALA A 96 -4.39 5.93 -5.52
N LEU A 97 -5.64 6.38 -5.63
CA LEU A 97 -6.80 5.56 -6.01
C LEU A 97 -6.62 4.94 -7.40
N SER A 98 -6.17 5.72 -8.39
CA SER A 98 -5.88 5.21 -9.72
C SER A 98 -4.83 4.09 -9.69
N LYS A 99 -3.80 4.23 -8.85
CA LYS A 99 -2.79 3.18 -8.64
C LYS A 99 -3.39 1.95 -7.96
N GLY A 100 -4.22 2.14 -6.93
CA GLY A 100 -4.95 1.08 -6.24
C GLY A 100 -5.83 0.27 -7.20
N CYS A 101 -6.63 0.93 -8.03
CA CYS A 101 -7.47 0.29 -9.04
C CYS A 101 -6.67 -0.58 -10.01
N ASN A 102 -5.49 -0.14 -10.44
CA ASN A 102 -4.62 -0.94 -11.32
C ASN A 102 -4.12 -2.22 -10.62
N ILE A 103 -3.75 -2.13 -9.35
CA ILE A 103 -3.31 -3.28 -8.54
C ILE A 103 -4.47 -4.26 -8.34
N ILE A 104 -5.65 -3.75 -7.97
CA ILE A 104 -6.86 -4.55 -7.81
C ILE A 104 -7.19 -5.29 -9.11
N LYS A 105 -7.20 -4.58 -10.24
CA LYS A 105 -7.50 -5.17 -11.54
C LYS A 105 -6.51 -6.29 -11.90
N TYR A 106 -5.22 -6.04 -11.71
CA TYR A 106 -4.19 -7.04 -11.93
C TYR A 106 -4.41 -8.29 -11.05
N PHE A 107 -4.68 -8.08 -9.76
CA PHE A 107 -4.85 -9.18 -8.82
C PHE A 107 -6.15 -9.97 -9.08
N ARG A 108 -7.25 -9.32 -9.47
CA ARG A 108 -8.47 -9.99 -9.92
C ARG A 108 -8.22 -10.89 -11.12
N HIS A 109 -7.45 -10.43 -12.11
CA HIS A 109 -7.05 -11.27 -13.24
C HIS A 109 -6.19 -12.45 -12.79
N LEU A 110 -5.28 -12.25 -11.84
CA LEU A 110 -4.49 -13.35 -11.28
C LEU A 110 -5.39 -14.39 -10.58
N LEU A 111 -6.37 -13.95 -9.78
CA LEU A 111 -7.29 -14.87 -9.10
C LEU A 111 -8.18 -15.64 -10.08
N ASP A 112 -8.58 -15.01 -11.18
CA ASP A 112 -9.35 -15.67 -12.24
C ASP A 112 -8.57 -16.86 -12.85
N THR A 113 -7.25 -16.72 -13.03
CA THR A 113 -6.42 -17.84 -13.54
C THR A 113 -6.37 -19.06 -12.63
N ILE A 114 -6.72 -18.92 -11.35
CA ILE A 114 -6.75 -20.00 -10.36
C ILE A 114 -8.18 -20.37 -9.92
N ASN A 115 -9.20 -19.98 -10.70
CA ASN A 115 -10.62 -20.22 -10.40
C ASN A 115 -11.06 -19.65 -9.04
N GLN A 116 -10.53 -18.48 -8.66
CA GLN A 116 -10.96 -17.69 -7.50
C GLN A 116 -11.56 -16.35 -7.95
N THR A 117 -12.38 -16.40 -9.01
CA THR A 117 -12.97 -15.23 -9.65
C THR A 117 -13.73 -14.40 -8.63
N GLN A 118 -13.48 -13.10 -8.68
CA GLN A 118 -14.16 -12.10 -7.86
C GLN A 118 -15.30 -11.55 -8.71
N GLU A 119 -16.55 -11.83 -8.33
CA GLU A 119 -17.73 -11.35 -9.07
C GLU A 119 -18.12 -9.95 -8.62
N GLU A 120 -18.15 -9.74 -7.31
CA GLU A 120 -18.56 -8.48 -6.70
C GLU A 120 -17.51 -7.37 -6.87
N ALA A 121 -17.96 -6.13 -6.71
CA ALA A 121 -17.07 -4.97 -6.68
C ALA A 121 -16.11 -5.05 -5.48
N THR A 122 -14.84 -4.71 -5.70
CA THR A 122 -13.84 -4.66 -4.63
C THR A 122 -14.03 -3.42 -3.78
N VAL A 123 -14.11 -3.59 -2.46
CA VAL A 123 -14.17 -2.47 -1.51
C VAL A 123 -12.80 -1.81 -1.43
N VAL A 124 -12.77 -0.49 -1.62
CA VAL A 124 -11.57 0.33 -1.48
C VAL A 124 -11.81 1.33 -0.36
N TRP A 125 -11.00 1.26 0.69
CA TRP A 125 -11.01 2.19 1.81
C TRP A 125 -9.99 3.30 1.58
N GLU A 126 -10.45 4.53 1.77
CA GLU A 126 -9.67 5.76 1.74
C GLU A 126 -10.13 6.62 2.92
N ASP A 127 -9.22 7.33 3.58
CA ASP A 127 -9.53 8.15 4.76
C ASP A 127 -9.90 9.61 4.41
N HIS A 128 -9.74 10.04 3.15
CA HIS A 128 -10.08 11.39 2.70
C HIS A 128 -11.52 11.51 2.21
N SER A 129 -12.40 11.99 3.09
CA SER A 129 -13.82 12.28 2.81
C SER A 129 -14.11 13.31 1.69
N GLY A 130 -13.07 13.92 1.09
CA GLY A 130 -13.18 14.87 -0.02
C GLY A 130 -13.22 14.25 -1.43
N ALA A 131 -12.79 13.00 -1.61
CA ALA A 131 -12.74 12.34 -2.92
C ALA A 131 -14.08 11.69 -3.35
N LEU A 132 -15.09 11.71 -2.47
CA LEU A 132 -16.40 11.07 -2.66
C LEU A 132 -17.54 12.06 -2.99
N LYS A 133 -17.24 13.31 -3.34
CA LYS A 133 -18.25 14.33 -3.69
C LYS A 133 -18.23 14.74 -5.15
#